data_AF-A0A4S5BKP5-F1
#
_entry.id   AF-A0A4S5BKP5-F1
#
_cell.length_a   1.000
_cell.length_b   1.000
_cell.length_c   1.000
_cell.angle_alpha   90.00
_cell.angle_beta   90.00
_cell.angle_gamma   90.00
#
_symmetry.space_group_name_H-M   'P 1'
#
loop_
_entity.id
_entity.type
_entity.pdbx_description
1 polymer ?
#
loop_
_entity_poly.entity_id
_entity_poly.type
_entity_poly.pdbx_seq_one_letter_code
_entity_poly.pdbx_strand_id
1 'polypeptide(L)'
;MGRSNPSQHVKDLVDARDQYRCVRCGKPFHWSGFSRHHRRLRSHKWPGLHEASNLILACGSGDTGCHGWIHAHPREAMSLGYIVSGFNDHPELAPILTAQHGWVLLDDKGGWTRCEPPKQ
;
A
#
# COMPACT_ATOMS: atom_id res chain seq x y z
N MET A 1 -15.71 15.83 13.19
CA MET A 1 -14.76 16.06 12.08
C MET A 1 -14.57 14.72 11.36
N GLY A 2 -15.13 14.57 10.15
CA GLY A 2 -15.14 13.29 9.44
C GLY A 2 -13.74 12.81 9.05
N ARG A 3 -13.55 11.50 8.89
CA ARG A 3 -12.30 10.94 8.37
C ARG A 3 -12.18 11.30 6.88
N SER A 4 -11.08 11.92 6.45
CA SER A 4 -10.82 12.24 5.03
C SER A 4 -10.50 10.96 4.25
N ASN A 5 -11.00 10.83 3.02
CA ASN A 5 -10.80 9.66 2.17
C ASN A 5 -10.06 10.05 0.88
N PRO A 6 -9.36 9.11 0.22
CA PRO A 6 -8.81 9.36 -1.10
C PRO A 6 -9.90 9.71 -2.11
N SER A 7 -9.57 10.53 -3.11
CA SER A 7 -10.45 10.83 -4.22
C SER A 7 -10.75 9.56 -5.03
N GLN A 8 -11.82 9.59 -5.83
CA GLN A 8 -12.13 8.45 -6.72
C GLN A 8 -11.02 8.23 -7.75
N HIS A 9 -10.45 9.31 -8.30
CA HIS A 9 -9.32 9.23 -9.22
C HIS A 9 -8.13 8.43 -8.63
N VAL A 10 -7.70 8.75 -7.42
CA VAL A 10 -6.59 8.02 -6.78
C VAL A 10 -6.97 6.56 -6.50
N LYS A 11 -8.21 6.32 -6.08
CA LYS A 11 -8.72 4.96 -5.88
C LYS A 11 -8.66 4.12 -7.16
N ASP A 12 -8.93 4.72 -8.31
CA ASP A 12 -8.89 4.06 -9.61
C ASP A 12 -7.43 3.81 -10.06
N LEU A 13 -6.54 4.78 -9.84
CA LEU A 13 -5.10 4.62 -10.09
C LEU A 13 -4.53 3.42 -9.30
N VAL A 14 -4.82 3.33 -8.01
CA VAL A 14 -4.33 2.26 -7.14
C VAL A 14 -4.88 0.90 -7.57
N ASP A 15 -6.18 0.80 -7.83
CA ASP A 15 -6.81 -0.47 -8.22
C ASP A 15 -6.29 -0.97 -9.57
N ALA A 16 -6.10 -0.08 -10.54
CA ALA A 16 -5.55 -0.41 -11.85
C ALA A 16 -4.07 -0.82 -11.73
N ARG A 17 -3.26 -0.05 -11.00
CA ARG A 17 -1.83 -0.35 -10.76
C ARG A 17 -1.64 -1.73 -10.13
N ASP A 18 -2.46 -2.03 -9.12
CA ASP A 18 -2.39 -3.28 -8.37
C ASP A 18 -3.16 -4.41 -9.07
N GLN A 19 -3.63 -4.19 -10.31
CA GLN A 19 -4.29 -5.16 -11.18
C GLN A 19 -5.50 -5.83 -10.53
N TYR A 20 -6.22 -5.10 -9.67
CA TYR A 20 -7.33 -5.63 -8.87
C TYR A 20 -6.93 -6.89 -8.08
N ARG A 21 -5.71 -6.93 -7.55
CA ARG A 21 -5.15 -8.05 -6.77
C ARG A 21 -4.51 -7.55 -5.48
N CYS A 22 -4.45 -8.43 -4.49
CA CYS A 22 -3.73 -8.13 -3.26
C CYS A 22 -2.24 -8.04 -3.57
N VAL A 23 -1.60 -6.92 -3.23
CA VAL A 23 -0.16 -6.74 -3.50
C VAL A 23 0.71 -7.77 -2.78
N ARG A 24 0.28 -8.26 -1.60
CA ARG A 24 1.02 -9.25 -0.80
C ARG A 24 0.84 -10.69 -1.29
N CYS A 25 -0.40 -11.15 -1.50
CA CYS A 25 -0.69 -12.57 -1.81
C CYS A 25 -1.15 -12.85 -3.24
N GLY A 26 -1.38 -11.82 -4.06
CA GLY A 26 -1.78 -11.93 -5.46
C GLY A 26 -3.21 -12.41 -5.73
N LYS A 27 -3.99 -12.72 -4.68
CA LYS A 27 -5.40 -13.10 -4.83
C LYS A 27 -6.23 -11.95 -5.42
N PRO A 28 -7.17 -12.24 -6.33
CA PRO A 28 -7.99 -11.24 -7.01
C PRO A 28 -9.09 -10.64 -6.13
N PHE A 29 -9.53 -9.43 -6.49
CA PHE A 29 -10.44 -8.54 -5.75
C PHE A 29 -11.78 -9.18 -5.33
N HIS A 30 -12.27 -10.18 -6.06
CA HIS A 30 -13.61 -10.77 -5.85
C HIS A 30 -13.71 -11.80 -4.71
N TRP A 31 -12.62 -12.15 -4.01
CA TRP A 31 -12.60 -13.34 -3.15
C TRP A 31 -12.84 -13.11 -1.64
N SER A 32 -12.59 -11.92 -1.07
CA SER A 32 -12.63 -11.77 0.41
C SER A 32 -12.87 -10.35 0.96
N GLY A 33 -13.38 -9.42 0.15
CA GLY A 33 -13.37 -7.99 0.50
C GLY A 33 -11.95 -7.42 0.48
N PHE A 34 -11.82 -6.16 0.09
CA PHE A 34 -10.53 -5.53 -0.14
C PHE A 34 -10.50 -4.12 0.41
N SER A 35 -9.34 -3.76 0.94
CA SER A 35 -9.07 -2.45 1.50
C SER A 35 -7.90 -1.81 0.78
N ARG A 36 -7.99 -0.50 0.55
CA ARG A 36 -6.82 0.31 0.19
C ARG A 36 -6.09 0.66 1.48
N HIS A 37 -4.98 -0.01 1.71
CA HIS A 37 -4.14 0.16 2.87
C HIS A 37 -3.20 1.35 2.69
N HIS A 38 -3.16 2.22 3.69
CA HIS A 38 -2.20 3.32 3.79
C HIS A 38 -0.86 2.81 4.29
N ARG A 39 0.21 2.89 3.48
CA ARG A 39 1.55 2.44 3.85
C ARG A 39 2.11 3.29 4.99
N ARG A 40 2.11 4.61 4.85
CA ARG A 40 2.21 5.54 5.98
C ARG A 40 0.83 5.66 6.61
N LEU A 41 0.69 5.04 7.79
CA LEU A 41 -0.60 4.78 8.41
C LEU A 41 -1.44 6.05 8.57
N ARG A 42 -2.76 5.90 8.37
CA ARG A 42 -3.74 6.99 8.39
C ARG A 42 -3.79 7.80 9.69
N SER A 43 -3.31 7.24 10.81
CA SER A 43 -3.17 7.94 12.09
C SER A 43 -2.16 9.10 12.03
N HIS A 44 -1.21 9.06 11.10
CA HIS A 44 -0.19 10.09 10.90
C HIS A 44 -0.63 11.01 9.76
N LYS A 45 -1.36 12.08 10.08
CA LYS A 45 -1.84 13.04 9.06
C LYS A 45 -0.68 13.82 8.46
N TRP A 46 -0.71 13.99 7.14
CA TRP A 46 0.26 14.75 6.34
C TRP A 46 -0.33 15.06 4.96
N PRO A 47 0.25 15.99 4.18
CA PRO A 47 -0.31 16.39 2.89
C PRO A 47 -0.49 15.22 1.90
N GLY A 48 0.49 14.31 1.80
CA GLY A 48 0.44 13.18 0.86
C GLY A 48 -0.34 11.96 1.35
N LEU A 49 -1.17 12.09 2.39
CA LEU A 49 -1.87 10.96 3.01
C LEU A 49 -2.69 10.14 2.01
N HIS A 50 -3.26 10.80 1.02
CA HIS A 50 -4.16 10.20 0.05
C HIS A 50 -3.55 10.02 -1.33
N GLU A 51 -2.23 10.11 -1.47
CA GLU A 51 -1.55 9.89 -2.74
C GLU A 51 -1.42 8.41 -3.10
N ALA A 52 -1.31 8.11 -4.40
CA ALA A 52 -1.32 6.74 -4.89
C ALA A 52 -0.09 5.94 -4.41
N SER A 53 1.09 6.56 -4.28
CA SER A 53 2.30 5.90 -3.77
C SER A 53 2.16 5.43 -2.31
N ASN A 54 1.27 6.06 -1.56
CA ASN A 54 0.98 5.74 -0.16
C ASN A 54 -0.13 4.71 0.03
N LEU A 55 -0.78 4.27 -1.05
CA LEU A 55 -1.92 3.36 -1.01
C LEU A 55 -1.62 2.07 -1.75
N ILE A 56 -2.01 0.93 -1.18
CA ILE A 56 -1.90 -0.39 -1.81
C ILE A 56 -3.18 -1.20 -1.61
N LEU A 57 -3.47 -2.09 -2.54
CA LEU A 57 -4.61 -2.99 -2.47
C LEU A 57 -4.27 -4.24 -1.64
N ALA A 58 -4.98 -4.44 -0.54
CA ALA A 58 -4.81 -5.59 0.34
C ALA A 58 -6.14 -6.32 0.57
N CYS A 59 -6.12 -7.65 0.55
CA CYS A 59 -7.31 -8.45 0.84
C CYS A 59 -7.63 -8.43 2.35
N GLY A 60 -8.92 -8.47 2.67
CA GLY A 60 -9.46 -8.37 4.02
C GLY A 60 -9.59 -6.94 4.54
N SER A 61 -9.75 -6.84 5.86
CA SER A 61 -9.92 -5.62 6.66
C SER A 61 -8.72 -5.40 7.58
N GLY A 62 -8.75 -4.36 8.41
CA GLY A 62 -7.64 -4.06 9.34
C GLY A 62 -7.29 -5.18 10.33
N ASP A 63 -8.11 -6.23 10.41
CA ASP A 63 -8.01 -7.39 11.30
C ASP A 63 -8.19 -8.74 10.58
N THR A 64 -8.45 -8.76 9.27
CA THR A 64 -8.62 -10.01 8.49
C THR A 64 -7.75 -10.01 7.23
N GLY A 65 -7.42 -11.20 6.73
CA GLY A 65 -6.65 -11.35 5.49
C GLY A 65 -5.25 -10.75 5.55
N CYS A 66 -4.70 -10.36 4.39
CA CYS A 66 -3.38 -9.75 4.31
C CYS A 66 -3.35 -8.35 4.93
N HIS A 67 -4.46 -7.62 4.89
CA HIS A 67 -4.53 -6.31 5.54
C HIS A 67 -4.42 -6.45 7.07
N GLY A 68 -5.10 -7.43 7.68
CA GLY A 68 -4.94 -7.74 9.09
C GLY A 68 -3.52 -8.19 9.45
N TRP A 69 -2.91 -9.03 8.61
CA TRP A 69 -1.51 -9.44 8.79
C TRP A 69 -0.55 -8.23 8.80
N ILE A 70 -0.74 -7.25 7.92
CA ILE A 70 0.10 -6.04 7.89
C ILE A 70 0.07 -5.29 9.24
N HIS A 71 -1.11 -5.15 9.84
CA HIS A 71 -1.23 -4.47 11.14
C HIS A 71 -0.71 -5.32 12.31
N ALA A 72 -0.82 -6.65 12.22
CA ALA A 72 -0.32 -7.57 13.24
C ALA A 72 1.20 -7.74 13.24
N HIS A 73 1.86 -7.52 12.08
CA HIS A 73 3.29 -7.76 11.89
C HIS A 73 4.04 -6.52 11.39
N PRO A 74 4.04 -5.39 12.13
CA PRO A 74 4.50 -4.10 11.60
C PRO A 74 5.99 -4.08 11.23
N ARG A 75 6.85 -4.83 11.94
CA ARG A 75 8.29 -4.89 11.61
C ARG A 75 8.54 -5.56 10.26
N GLU A 76 7.89 -6.69 10.01
CA GLU A 76 7.97 -7.41 8.74
C GLU A 76 7.26 -6.64 7.63
N ALA A 77 6.13 -5.99 7.95
CA ALA A 77 5.45 -5.12 7.00
C ALA A 77 6.31 -3.91 6.59
N MET A 78 7.10 -3.34 7.52
CA MET A 78 8.07 -2.29 7.19
C MET A 78 9.21 -2.81 6.31
N SER A 79 9.79 -3.97 6.61
CA SER A 79 10.87 -4.53 5.77
C SER A 79 10.41 -4.87 4.36
N LEU A 80 9.13 -5.22 4.18
CA LEU A 80 8.51 -5.49 2.89
C LEU A 80 7.92 -4.24 2.20
N GLY A 81 7.99 -3.08 2.85
CA GLY A 81 7.48 -1.82 2.33
C GLY A 81 5.96 -1.65 2.37
N TYR A 82 5.23 -2.55 3.04
CA TYR A 82 3.79 -2.42 3.26
C TYR A 82 3.46 -1.36 4.30
N ILE A 83 4.37 -1.10 5.25
CA ILE A 83 4.31 0.04 6.17
C ILE A 83 5.51 0.95 5.94
N VAL A 84 5.26 2.25 5.96
CA VAL A 84 6.28 3.30 5.91
C VAL A 84 6.24 4.06 7.24
N SER A 85 7.42 4.35 7.79
CA SER A 85 7.57 5.09 9.04
C SER A 85 6.84 6.44 8.99
N GLY A 86 6.21 6.84 10.10
CA GLY A 86 5.57 8.14 10.23
C GLY A 86 6.54 9.33 10.09
N PHE A 87 7.85 9.10 10.20
CA PHE A 87 8.89 10.12 9.98
C PHE A 87 9.35 10.24 8.53
N ASN A 88 8.90 9.33 7.65
CA ASN A 88 9.19 9.39 6.23
C ASN A 88 7.97 9.95 5.49
N ASP A 89 8.09 11.16 4.95
CA ASP A 89 7.05 11.81 4.14
C ASP A 89 7.22 11.53 2.63
N HIS A 90 8.03 10.51 2.28
CA HIS A 90 8.31 10.09 0.91
C HIS A 90 8.05 8.57 0.71
N PRO A 91 6.79 8.10 0.79
CA PRO A 91 6.44 6.71 0.52
C PRO A 91 6.81 6.27 -0.91
N GLU A 92 6.87 7.18 -1.87
CA GLU A 92 7.32 6.96 -3.25
C GLU A 92 8.79 6.53 -3.36
N LEU A 93 9.61 6.87 -2.36
CA LEU A 93 11.01 6.47 -2.28
C LEU A 93 11.22 5.17 -1.48
N ALA A 94 10.17 4.61 -0.88
CA ALA A 94 10.24 3.37 -0.13
C ALA A 94 9.91 2.16 -1.03
N PRO A 95 10.85 1.23 -1.28
CA PRO A 95 10.57 0.00 -2.03
C PRO A 95 9.46 -0.81 -1.38
N ILE A 96 8.67 -1.49 -2.20
CA ILE A 96 7.65 -2.46 -1.77
C ILE A 96 7.82 -3.76 -2.55
N LEU A 97 7.72 -4.89 -1.85
CA LEU A 97 7.65 -6.20 -2.48
C LEU A 97 6.20 -6.49 -2.90
N THR A 98 5.98 -6.70 -4.19
CA THR A 98 4.66 -7.07 -4.73
C THR A 98 4.68 -8.50 -5.28
N ALA A 99 3.58 -9.23 -5.12
CA ALA A 99 3.44 -10.57 -5.67
C ALA A 99 3.44 -10.58 -7.21
N GLN A 100 3.05 -9.48 -7.86
CA GLN A 100 2.96 -9.37 -9.32
C GLN A 100 4.30 -8.99 -9.96
N HIS A 101 5.05 -8.08 -9.35
CA HIS A 101 6.17 -7.40 -10.00
C HIS A 101 7.50 -7.54 -9.25
N GLY A 102 7.51 -8.16 -8.07
CA GLY A 102 8.68 -8.15 -7.20
C GLY A 102 8.87 -6.79 -6.53
N TRP A 103 10.12 -6.40 -6.29
CA TRP A 103 10.48 -5.12 -5.68
C TRP A 103 10.30 -3.95 -6.65
N VAL A 104 9.50 -2.98 -6.24
CA VAL A 104 9.20 -1.78 -7.02
C VAL A 104 9.15 -0.53 -6.15
N LEU A 105 9.33 0.63 -6.76
CA LEU A 105 8.91 1.93 -6.24
C LEU A 105 7.54 2.28 -6.84
N LEU A 106 6.68 2.91 -6.04
CA LEU A 106 5.35 3.36 -6.45
C LEU A 106 5.37 4.87 -6.64
N ASP A 107 4.66 5.40 -7.64
CA ASP A 107 4.52 6.85 -7.83
C ASP A 107 3.07 7.33 -7.65
N ASP A 108 2.91 8.64 -7.53
CA ASP A 108 1.60 9.29 -7.31
C ASP A 108 0.70 9.31 -8.55
N LYS A 109 1.26 8.99 -9.72
CA LYS A 109 0.51 8.83 -10.98
C LYS A 109 -0.05 7.42 -11.14
N GLY A 110 0.10 6.56 -10.13
CA GLY A 110 -0.36 5.17 -10.18
C GLY A 110 0.59 4.25 -10.97
N GLY A 111 1.81 4.68 -11.24
CA GLY A 111 2.84 3.86 -11.86
C GLY A 111 3.66 3.07 -10.84
N TRP A 112 4.53 2.21 -11.37
CA TRP A 112 5.58 1.54 -10.63
C TRP A 112 6.84 1.43 -11.48
N THR A 113 8.00 1.41 -10.83
CA THR A 113 9.30 1.15 -11.46
C THR A 113 10.02 0.05 -10.70
N ARG A 114 10.60 -0.94 -11.40
CA ARG A 114 11.42 -1.98 -10.78
C ARG A 114 12.60 -1.37 -10.04
N CYS A 115 12.91 -1.91 -8.86
CA CYS A 115 14.08 -1.54 -8.08
C CYS A 115 14.71 -2.77 -7.44
N GLU A 116 15.93 -2.60 -6.95
CA GLU A 116 16.58 -3.62 -6.12
C GLU A 116 15.92 -3.71 -4.74
N PRO A 117 16.01 -4.86 -4.05
CA PRO A 117 15.60 -4.98 -2.66
C PRO A 117 16.34 -3.96 -1.77
N PRO A 118 15.70 -3.45 -0.71
CA PRO A 118 16.38 -2.64 0.29
C PRO A 118 17.59 -3.39 0.86
N LYS A 119 18.71 -2.68 1.07
CA LYS A 119 19.85 -3.21 1.81
C LYS A 119 19.40 -3.41 3.26
N GLN A 120 19.56 -4.63 3.77
CA GLN A 120 19.25 -5.00 5.16
C GLN A 120 20.25 -4.40 6.14
#